data_AF-A0A847I5L8-F1
#
_entry.id   AF-A0A847I5L8-F1
#
_cell.length_a   1.000
_cell.length_b   1.000
_cell.length_c   1.000
_cell.angle_alpha   90.00
_cell.angle_beta   90.00
_cell.angle_gamma   90.00
#
_symmetry.space_group_name_H-M   'P 1'
#
loop_
_entity.id
_entity.type
_entity.pdbx_description
1 polymer ?
#
loop_
_entity_poly.entity_id
_entity_poly.type
_entity_poly.pdbx_seq_one_letter_code
_entity_poly.pdbx_strand_id
1 'polypeptide(L)'
;MAGDDKSAAQNEFSEVDMAKARAWFSKAADCRERREYDYAIECFITGLGFWPEAVEEGHMPLRSLAIQRQQAGGAKAGVLETLKKPLIGKNARQAMLNAEYLLAKDPGNGGYVDSLLKNAFKAGMLETVRWVTPLVLDSLRKDKKPNKNRFKSFRDVVIAAAEQADARNQAPIAVWLLEHAVTSLEFQLAREPDEGLRNEQRDLAGRLAIVKGKYQEAESFRDSLRDAEQQKILHDSERVKQAEESYEALVAAARKALAENPDVPQKIYALVDILTRRESKESEGEAIALLLKAYEKSRNY
;
A
#
# COMPACT_ATOMS: atom_id res chain seq x y z
N MET A 1 -7.52 -47.98 9.35
CA MET A 1 -6.36 -47.09 9.49
C MET A 1 -6.21 -46.33 8.19
N ALA A 2 -6.01 -45.01 8.31
CA ALA A 2 -5.78 -44.03 7.25
C ALA A 2 -6.94 -43.83 6.27
N GLY A 3 -7.93 -43.02 6.68
CA GLY A 3 -8.72 -42.24 5.73
C GLY A 3 -7.85 -41.10 5.23
N ASP A 4 -7.68 -41.02 3.91
CA ASP A 4 -7.13 -39.87 3.19
C ASP A 4 -8.02 -38.66 3.48
N ASP A 5 -7.61 -37.87 4.47
CA ASP A 5 -8.14 -36.54 4.69
C ASP A 5 -7.53 -35.61 3.64
N LYS A 6 -8.18 -35.55 2.47
CA LYS A 6 -7.98 -34.49 1.48
C LYS A 6 -8.54 -33.18 2.03
N SER A 7 -7.89 -32.68 3.07
CA SER A 7 -8.16 -31.40 3.68
C SER A 7 -7.42 -30.30 2.91
N ALA A 8 -8.22 -29.32 2.47
CA ALA A 8 -7.84 -27.98 2.00
C ALA A 8 -6.89 -27.89 0.79
N ALA A 9 -7.47 -27.62 -0.38
CA ALA A 9 -6.76 -26.97 -1.49
C ALA A 9 -6.42 -25.52 -1.08
N GLN A 10 -5.42 -25.35 -0.23
CA GLN A 10 -4.72 -24.08 -0.04
C GLN A 10 -3.85 -23.87 -1.27
N ASN A 11 -3.90 -22.68 -1.87
CA ASN A 11 -2.92 -22.25 -2.86
C ASN A 11 -1.56 -22.06 -2.15
N GLU A 12 -0.96 -23.13 -1.62
CA GLU A 12 0.40 -23.10 -1.12
C GLU A 12 1.34 -23.05 -2.33
N PHE A 13 1.99 -21.91 -2.52
CA PHE A 13 3.09 -21.80 -3.46
C PHE A 13 4.23 -22.70 -2.97
N SER A 14 4.89 -23.40 -3.90
CA SER A 14 5.95 -24.31 -3.49
C SER A 14 7.10 -23.53 -2.83
N GLU A 15 7.71 -24.10 -1.79
CA GLU A 15 8.92 -23.53 -1.15
C GLU A 15 10.02 -23.23 -2.18
N VAL A 16 10.11 -24.05 -3.22
CA VAL A 16 11.05 -23.85 -4.33
C VAL A 16 10.74 -22.56 -5.10
N ASP A 17 9.48 -22.28 -5.40
CA ASP A 17 9.08 -21.06 -6.10
C ASP A 17 9.18 -19.83 -5.21
N MET A 18 8.88 -19.96 -3.91
CA MET A 18 9.08 -18.91 -2.92
C MET A 18 10.57 -18.56 -2.77
N ALA A 19 11.45 -19.56 -2.71
CA ALA A 19 12.90 -19.33 -2.67
C ALA A 19 13.42 -18.64 -3.94
N LYS A 20 12.92 -19.03 -5.12
CA LYS A 20 13.24 -18.32 -6.39
C LYS A 20 12.74 -16.88 -6.37
N ALA A 21 11.52 -16.65 -5.89
CA ALA A 21 10.94 -15.31 -5.77
C ALA A 21 11.81 -14.42 -4.87
N ARG A 22 12.20 -14.93 -3.69
CA ARG A 22 13.09 -14.25 -2.74
C ARG A 22 14.44 -13.88 -3.33
N ALA A 23 15.05 -14.78 -4.11
CA ALA A 23 16.29 -14.48 -4.81
C ALA A 23 16.14 -13.30 -5.79
N TRP A 24 15.01 -13.24 -6.50
CA TRP A 24 14.68 -12.10 -7.36
C TRP A 24 14.40 -10.82 -6.58
N PHE A 25 13.69 -10.90 -5.44
CA PHE A 25 13.42 -9.74 -4.59
C PHE A 25 14.69 -9.16 -3.96
N SER A 26 15.59 -10.02 -3.47
CA SER A 26 16.91 -9.60 -2.98
C SER A 26 17.71 -8.89 -4.07
N LYS A 27 17.77 -9.46 -5.27
CA LYS A 27 18.42 -8.82 -6.42
C LYS A 27 17.78 -7.47 -6.77
N ALA A 28 16.45 -7.37 -6.70
CA ALA A 28 15.73 -6.14 -6.95
C ALA A 28 16.08 -5.05 -5.92
N ALA A 29 16.23 -5.43 -4.64
CA ALA A 29 16.70 -4.53 -3.58
C ALA A 29 18.12 -4.02 -3.85
N ASP A 30 19.05 -4.88 -4.28
CA ASP A 30 20.41 -4.45 -4.63
C ASP A 30 20.43 -3.47 -5.82
N CYS A 31 19.57 -3.69 -6.82
CA CYS A 31 19.41 -2.79 -7.96
C CYS A 31 18.77 -1.46 -7.54
N ARG A 32 17.85 -1.47 -6.58
CA ARG A 32 17.25 -0.26 -5.99
C ARG A 32 18.33 0.62 -5.34
N GLU A 33 19.23 0.05 -4.55
CA GLU A 33 20.33 0.78 -3.91
C GLU A 33 21.29 1.41 -4.93
N ARG A 34 21.52 0.72 -6.04
CA ARG A 34 22.30 1.21 -7.20
C ARG A 34 21.54 2.21 -8.07
N ARG A 35 20.29 2.53 -7.74
CA ARG A 35 19.38 3.40 -8.51
C ARG A 35 19.06 2.89 -9.92
N GLU A 36 19.23 1.58 -10.15
CA GLU A 36 18.86 0.88 -11.38
C GLU A 36 17.36 0.55 -11.37
N TYR A 37 16.52 1.57 -11.19
CA TYR A 37 15.10 1.40 -10.84
C TYR A 37 14.31 0.57 -11.86
N ASP A 38 14.55 0.78 -13.15
CA ASP A 38 13.82 0.06 -14.22
C ASP A 38 14.13 -1.44 -14.21
N TYR A 39 15.39 -1.81 -13.93
CA TYR A 39 15.77 -3.21 -13.82
C TYR A 39 15.31 -3.83 -12.50
N ALA A 40 15.31 -3.05 -11.41
CA ALA A 40 14.72 -3.47 -10.14
C ALA A 40 13.21 -3.79 -10.29
N ILE A 41 12.46 -2.98 -11.06
CA ILE A 41 11.05 -3.27 -11.38
C ILE A 41 10.93 -4.62 -12.09
N GLU A 42 11.73 -4.90 -13.13
CA GLU A 42 11.69 -6.18 -13.84
C GLU A 42 12.04 -7.37 -12.92
N CYS A 43 12.98 -7.18 -11.99
CA CYS A 43 13.33 -8.20 -11.00
C CYS A 43 12.16 -8.50 -10.05
N PHE A 44 11.50 -7.47 -9.51
CA PHE A 44 10.31 -7.66 -8.67
C PHE A 44 9.18 -8.35 -9.44
N ILE A 45 8.88 -7.91 -10.66
CA ILE A 45 7.83 -8.52 -11.50
C ILE A 45 8.15 -9.98 -11.82
N THR A 46 9.43 -10.30 -12.04
CA THR A 46 9.86 -11.69 -12.24
C THR A 46 9.68 -12.53 -10.98
N GLY A 47 10.05 -11.99 -9.81
CA GLY A 47 9.83 -12.66 -8.52
C GLY A 47 8.35 -12.92 -8.22
N LEU A 48 7.49 -11.93 -8.44
CA LEU A 48 6.03 -12.06 -8.36
C LEU A 48 5.46 -13.05 -9.40
N GLY A 49 6.19 -13.22 -10.50
CA GLY A 49 5.98 -14.27 -11.48
C GLY A 49 6.12 -15.69 -10.92
N PHE A 50 6.86 -15.88 -9.83
CA PHE A 50 6.93 -17.14 -9.08
C PHE A 50 5.98 -17.14 -7.89
N TRP A 51 5.97 -16.08 -7.09
CA TRP A 51 5.14 -15.93 -5.89
C TRP A 51 4.27 -14.66 -5.95
N PRO A 52 3.06 -14.74 -6.52
CA PRO A 52 2.19 -13.62 -6.84
C PRO A 52 1.35 -13.12 -5.66
N GLU A 53 1.41 -13.81 -4.51
CA GLU A 53 0.81 -13.34 -3.24
C GLU A 53 1.88 -12.83 -2.25
N ALA A 54 3.11 -12.59 -2.72
CA ALA A 54 4.20 -12.03 -1.93
C ALA A 54 3.96 -10.53 -1.65
N VAL A 55 2.99 -10.20 -0.81
CA VAL A 55 2.60 -8.82 -0.52
C VAL A 55 3.71 -8.04 0.17
N GLU A 56 4.24 -8.58 1.27
CA GLU A 56 5.28 -7.94 2.08
C GLU A 56 6.65 -7.98 1.42
N GLU A 57 7.00 -9.10 0.78
CA GLU A 57 8.33 -9.29 0.19
C GLU A 57 8.45 -8.73 -1.24
N GLY A 58 7.33 -8.60 -1.98
CA GLY A 58 7.31 -8.23 -3.39
C GLY A 58 6.51 -6.96 -3.69
N HIS A 59 5.19 -7.01 -3.52
CA HIS A 59 4.27 -5.94 -3.94
C HIS A 59 4.54 -4.60 -3.22
N MET A 60 4.70 -4.63 -1.89
CA MET A 60 4.97 -3.43 -1.10
C MET A 60 6.33 -2.79 -1.41
N PRO A 61 7.46 -3.54 -1.44
CA PRO A 61 8.75 -3.02 -1.87
C PRO A 61 8.74 -2.47 -3.29
N LEU A 62 8.08 -3.15 -4.25
CA LEU A 62 7.92 -2.65 -5.62
C LEU A 62 7.15 -1.33 -5.66
N ARG A 63 6.09 -1.18 -4.86
CA ARG A 63 5.35 0.08 -4.77
C ARG A 63 6.21 1.22 -4.20
N SER A 64 7.01 0.94 -3.17
CA SER A 64 7.96 1.89 -2.60
C SER A 64 9.02 2.32 -3.64
N LEU A 65 9.59 1.35 -4.36
CA LEU A 65 10.53 1.57 -5.47
C LEU A 65 9.91 2.46 -6.57
N ALA A 66 8.66 2.21 -6.94
CA ALA A 66 7.97 2.95 -7.97
C ALA A 66 7.82 4.45 -7.63
N ILE A 67 7.52 4.75 -6.36
CA ILE A 67 7.44 6.14 -5.86
C ILE A 67 8.82 6.80 -5.89
N GLN A 68 9.86 6.09 -5.43
CA GLN A 68 11.24 6.58 -5.45
C GLN A 68 11.72 6.88 -6.88
N ARG A 69 11.41 5.97 -7.83
CA ARG A 69 11.69 6.16 -9.25
C ARG A 69 11.00 7.41 -9.81
N GLN A 70 9.73 7.63 -9.46
CA GLN A 70 8.99 8.81 -9.90
C GLN A 70 9.60 10.10 -9.34
N GLN A 71 9.99 10.11 -8.07
CA GLN A 71 10.67 11.25 -7.44
C GLN A 71 12.05 11.54 -8.06
N ALA A 72 12.74 10.50 -8.54
CA ALA A 72 13.98 10.61 -9.28
C ALA A 72 13.81 11.03 -10.77
N GLY A 73 12.59 11.38 -11.20
CA GLY A 73 12.31 11.82 -12.57
C GLY A 73 12.15 10.69 -13.59
N GLY A 74 11.90 9.46 -13.13
CA GLY A 74 11.71 8.31 -14.02
C GLY A 74 10.54 8.49 -14.99
N ALA A 75 10.79 8.23 -16.27
CA ALA A 75 9.78 8.39 -17.34
C ALA A 75 8.63 7.39 -17.20
N LYS A 76 7.44 7.78 -17.65
CA LYS A 76 6.29 6.87 -17.79
C LYS A 76 6.56 5.82 -18.85
N ALA A 77 5.83 4.71 -18.80
CA ALA A 77 5.88 3.70 -19.84
C ALA A 77 5.50 4.29 -21.21
N GLY A 78 6.30 4.01 -22.24
CA GLY A 78 6.04 4.47 -23.61
C GLY A 78 4.91 3.68 -24.28
N VAL A 79 4.43 4.17 -25.43
CA VAL A 79 3.35 3.50 -26.20
C VAL A 79 3.70 2.04 -26.54
N LEU A 80 4.91 1.80 -27.04
CA LEU A 80 5.37 0.45 -27.40
C LEU A 80 5.44 -0.49 -26.20
N GLU A 81 5.83 0.02 -25.04
CA GLU A 81 5.95 -0.73 -23.80
C GLU A 81 4.56 -1.12 -23.26
N THR A 82 3.63 -0.16 -23.24
CA THR A 82 2.23 -0.40 -22.87
C THR A 82 1.56 -1.42 -23.78
N LEU A 83 1.82 -1.38 -25.10
CA LEU A 83 1.31 -2.37 -26.06
C LEU A 83 1.83 -3.79 -25.78
N LYS A 84 3.08 -3.92 -25.33
CA LYS A 84 3.70 -5.22 -24.97
C LYS A 84 3.22 -5.77 -23.63
N LYS A 85 2.57 -4.95 -22.80
CA LYS A 85 2.08 -5.33 -21.47
C LYS A 85 0.54 -5.21 -21.44
N PRO A 86 -0.19 -6.08 -22.17
CA PRO A 86 -1.65 -5.99 -22.21
C PRO A 86 -2.25 -6.21 -20.81
N LEU A 87 -3.20 -5.33 -20.46
CA LEU A 87 -3.95 -5.36 -19.20
C LEU A 87 -5.13 -6.34 -19.22
N ILE A 88 -5.48 -6.85 -20.41
CA ILE A 88 -6.59 -7.76 -20.65
C ILE A 88 -6.02 -8.97 -21.40
N GLY A 89 -6.36 -10.17 -20.94
CA GLY A 89 -5.94 -11.39 -21.60
C GLY A 89 -6.55 -12.62 -20.94
N LYS A 90 -6.33 -13.79 -21.57
CA LYS A 90 -6.79 -15.09 -21.04
C LYS A 90 -6.07 -15.49 -19.75
N ASN A 91 -4.81 -15.06 -19.60
CA ASN A 91 -4.02 -15.32 -18.40
C ASN A 91 -4.13 -14.12 -17.44
N ALA A 92 -5.02 -14.24 -16.45
CA ALA A 92 -5.26 -13.20 -15.44
C ALA A 92 -3.99 -12.88 -14.63
N ARG A 93 -3.18 -13.87 -14.27
CA ARG A 93 -1.92 -13.68 -13.54
C ARG A 93 -0.93 -12.84 -14.35
N GLN A 94 -0.76 -13.14 -15.63
CA GLN A 94 0.12 -12.32 -16.48
C GLN A 94 -0.42 -10.90 -16.66
N ALA A 95 -1.74 -10.75 -16.84
CA ALA A 95 -2.38 -9.44 -16.95
C ALA A 95 -2.26 -8.62 -15.66
N MET A 96 -2.28 -9.29 -14.49
CA MET A 96 -2.00 -8.70 -13.18
C MET A 96 -0.58 -8.15 -13.11
N LEU A 97 0.43 -8.97 -13.44
CA LEU A 97 1.84 -8.56 -13.43
C LEU A 97 2.13 -7.45 -14.45
N ASN A 98 1.47 -7.48 -15.62
CA ASN A 98 1.55 -6.39 -16.59
C ASN A 98 0.98 -5.08 -16.04
N ALA A 99 -0.17 -5.14 -15.35
CA ALA A 99 -0.78 -3.98 -14.71
C ALA A 99 0.11 -3.41 -13.61
N GLU A 100 0.72 -4.27 -12.81
CA GLU A 100 1.63 -3.86 -11.75
C GLU A 100 2.93 -3.26 -12.28
N TYR A 101 3.50 -3.83 -13.33
CA TYR A 101 4.65 -3.27 -14.03
C TYR A 101 4.36 -1.84 -14.51
N LEU A 102 3.22 -1.65 -15.20
CA LEU A 102 2.81 -0.34 -15.71
C LEU A 102 2.48 0.64 -14.57
N LEU A 103 1.88 0.16 -13.48
CA LEU A 103 1.66 0.95 -12.27
C LEU A 103 2.98 1.36 -11.61
N ALA A 104 4.02 0.52 -11.65
CA ALA A 104 5.34 0.87 -11.13
C ALA A 104 6.02 1.98 -11.95
N LYS A 105 5.70 2.07 -13.26
CA LYS A 105 6.17 3.15 -14.14
C LYS A 105 5.36 4.44 -14.02
N ASP A 106 4.07 4.34 -13.65
CA ASP A 106 3.18 5.48 -13.44
C ASP A 106 2.32 5.29 -12.18
N PRO A 107 2.87 5.54 -10.97
CA PRO A 107 2.22 5.21 -9.69
C PRO A 107 0.88 5.90 -9.43
N GLY A 108 0.62 7.01 -10.12
CA GLY A 108 -0.61 7.79 -10.03
C GLY A 108 -1.70 7.37 -11.01
N ASN A 109 -1.45 6.38 -11.88
CA ASN A 109 -2.41 5.98 -12.89
C ASN A 109 -3.55 5.13 -12.31
N GLY A 110 -4.75 5.70 -12.26
CA GLY A 110 -5.93 5.01 -11.77
C GLY A 110 -6.32 3.76 -12.57
N GLY A 111 -6.14 3.77 -13.90
CA GLY A 111 -6.50 2.65 -14.75
C GLY A 111 -5.61 1.42 -14.52
N TYR A 112 -4.33 1.62 -14.22
CA TYR A 112 -3.41 0.52 -13.94
C TYR A 112 -3.70 -0.14 -12.59
N VAL A 113 -3.96 0.65 -11.54
CA VAL A 113 -4.32 0.08 -10.23
C VAL A 113 -5.68 -0.63 -10.26
N ASP A 114 -6.65 -0.12 -11.01
CA ASP A 114 -7.94 -0.81 -11.22
C ASP A 114 -7.74 -2.16 -11.94
N SER A 115 -6.87 -2.19 -12.94
CA SER A 115 -6.55 -3.39 -13.71
C SER A 115 -5.81 -4.42 -12.85
N LEU A 116 -4.91 -3.96 -11.98
CA LEU A 116 -4.22 -4.81 -11.01
C LEU A 116 -5.22 -5.50 -10.07
N LEU A 117 -6.14 -4.75 -9.46
CA LEU A 117 -7.20 -5.30 -8.61
C LEU A 117 -8.06 -6.34 -9.35
N LYS A 118 -8.56 -5.98 -10.54
CA LYS A 118 -9.43 -6.86 -11.35
C LYS A 118 -8.73 -8.16 -11.73
N ASN A 119 -7.46 -8.08 -12.13
CA ASN A 119 -6.71 -9.25 -12.58
C ASN A 119 -6.22 -10.11 -11.40
N ALA A 120 -5.88 -9.51 -10.25
CA ALA A 120 -5.57 -10.24 -9.02
C ALA A 120 -6.76 -11.08 -8.55
N PHE A 121 -7.96 -10.48 -8.55
CA PHE A 121 -9.20 -11.19 -8.25
C PHE A 121 -9.46 -12.35 -9.22
N LYS A 122 -9.38 -12.10 -10.53
CA LYS A 122 -9.55 -13.15 -11.56
C LYS A 122 -8.52 -14.27 -11.45
N ALA A 123 -7.32 -13.97 -10.96
CA ALA A 123 -6.27 -14.96 -10.70
C ALA A 123 -6.46 -15.70 -9.36
N GLY A 124 -7.43 -15.28 -8.53
CA GLY A 124 -7.71 -15.87 -7.23
C GLY A 124 -6.69 -15.53 -6.14
N MET A 125 -5.93 -14.44 -6.32
CA MET A 125 -4.88 -13.95 -5.42
C MET A 125 -5.48 -12.98 -4.39
N LEU A 126 -6.07 -13.53 -3.34
CA LEU A 126 -6.89 -12.78 -2.39
C LEU A 126 -6.07 -11.90 -1.45
N GLU A 127 -4.84 -12.28 -1.11
CA GLU A 127 -3.95 -11.42 -0.33
C GLU A 127 -3.53 -10.19 -1.16
N THR A 128 -3.22 -10.39 -2.43
CA THR A 128 -2.90 -9.28 -3.36
C THR A 128 -4.12 -8.39 -3.58
N VAL A 129 -5.33 -8.96 -3.69
CA VAL A 129 -6.59 -8.19 -3.74
C VAL A 129 -6.76 -7.33 -2.50
N ARG A 130 -6.56 -7.90 -1.30
CA ARG A 130 -6.63 -7.18 -0.03
C ARG A 130 -5.63 -6.02 -0.01
N TRP A 131 -4.40 -6.25 -0.44
CA TRP A 131 -3.36 -5.21 -0.49
C TRP A 131 -3.65 -4.07 -1.48
N VAL A 132 -4.17 -4.36 -2.66
CA VAL A 132 -4.39 -3.33 -3.70
C VAL A 132 -5.71 -2.58 -3.54
N THR A 133 -6.68 -3.15 -2.83
CA THR A 133 -7.99 -2.51 -2.56
C THR A 133 -7.91 -1.09 -1.98
N PRO A 134 -7.11 -0.79 -0.94
CA PRO A 134 -7.01 0.57 -0.40
C PRO A 134 -6.29 1.50 -1.38
N LEU A 135 -5.38 0.99 -2.22
CA LEU A 135 -4.73 1.78 -3.27
C LEU A 135 -5.71 2.21 -4.36
N VAL A 136 -6.64 1.33 -4.76
CA VAL A 136 -7.72 1.68 -5.70
C VAL A 136 -8.66 2.70 -5.06
N LEU A 137 -9.07 2.48 -3.79
CA LEU A 137 -9.96 3.40 -3.10
C LEU A 137 -9.34 4.80 -2.97
N ASP A 138 -8.05 4.89 -2.63
CA ASP A 138 -7.34 6.18 -2.60
C ASP A 138 -7.23 6.81 -3.99
N SER A 139 -7.05 6.01 -5.04
CA SER A 139 -7.07 6.50 -6.41
C SER A 139 -8.45 7.07 -6.79
N LEU A 140 -9.54 6.39 -6.40
CA LEU A 140 -10.91 6.87 -6.62
C LEU A 140 -11.18 8.20 -5.89
N ARG A 141 -10.69 8.32 -4.65
CA ARG A 141 -10.86 9.54 -3.84
C ARG A 141 -10.13 10.76 -4.41
N LYS A 142 -9.05 10.53 -5.16
CA LYS A 142 -8.25 11.58 -5.81
C LYS A 142 -8.86 12.07 -7.13
N ASP A 143 -9.86 11.38 -7.67
CA ASP A 143 -10.55 11.85 -8.87
C ASP A 143 -11.27 13.17 -8.58
N LYS A 144 -11.09 14.17 -9.46
CA LYS A 144 -11.68 15.52 -9.29
C LYS A 144 -13.21 15.47 -9.11
N LYS A 145 -13.86 14.49 -9.74
CA LYS A 145 -15.28 14.18 -9.59
C LYS A 145 -15.43 12.67 -9.38
N PRO A 146 -16.27 12.21 -8.44
CA PRO A 146 -16.49 10.79 -8.23
C PRO A 146 -16.96 10.09 -9.51
N ASN A 147 -16.15 9.18 -10.03
CA ASN A 147 -16.54 8.40 -11.21
C ASN A 147 -17.43 7.23 -10.77
N LYS A 148 -18.75 7.38 -10.90
CA LYS A 148 -19.76 6.39 -10.48
C LYS A 148 -19.46 4.98 -11.02
N ASN A 149 -19.07 4.87 -12.28
CA ASN A 149 -18.80 3.57 -12.91
C ASN A 149 -17.54 2.91 -12.34
N ARG A 150 -16.54 3.71 -11.98
CA ARG A 150 -15.29 3.24 -11.39
C ARG A 150 -15.51 2.79 -9.94
N PHE A 151 -16.27 3.55 -9.16
CA PHE A 151 -16.72 3.14 -7.81
C PHE A 151 -17.55 1.86 -7.85
N LYS A 152 -18.51 1.75 -8.76
CA LYS A 152 -19.29 0.52 -8.94
C LYS A 152 -18.41 -0.67 -9.31
N SER A 153 -17.54 -0.50 -10.31
CA SER A 153 -16.59 -1.57 -10.73
C SER A 153 -15.67 -2.01 -9.58
N PHE A 154 -15.23 -1.09 -8.74
CA PHE A 154 -14.45 -1.39 -7.55
C PHE A 154 -15.26 -2.26 -6.57
N ARG A 155 -16.49 -1.85 -6.24
CA ARG A 155 -17.36 -2.61 -5.33
C ARG A 155 -17.69 -4.00 -5.85
N ASP A 156 -18.05 -4.11 -7.14
CA ASP A 156 -18.35 -5.40 -7.77
C ASP A 156 -17.20 -6.40 -7.59
N VAL A 157 -15.95 -5.96 -7.78
CA VAL A 157 -14.76 -6.81 -7.60
C VAL A 157 -14.52 -7.14 -6.13
N VAL A 158 -14.59 -6.15 -5.24
CA VAL A 158 -14.29 -6.31 -3.82
C VAL A 158 -15.34 -7.20 -3.13
N ILE A 159 -16.61 -7.07 -3.49
CA ILE A 159 -17.70 -7.92 -2.98
C ILE A 159 -17.52 -9.36 -3.47
N ALA A 160 -17.23 -9.55 -4.76
CA ALA A 160 -16.99 -10.90 -5.31
C ALA A 160 -15.72 -11.55 -4.71
N ALA A 161 -14.68 -10.75 -4.42
CA ALA A 161 -13.50 -11.23 -3.71
C ALA A 161 -13.81 -11.61 -2.26
N ALA A 162 -14.67 -10.85 -1.57
CA ALA A 162 -15.12 -11.19 -0.23
C ALA A 162 -15.94 -12.50 -0.20
N GLU A 163 -16.80 -12.73 -1.20
CA GLU A 163 -17.51 -13.99 -1.40
C GLU A 163 -16.55 -15.17 -1.56
N GLN A 164 -15.55 -14.99 -2.41
CA GLN A 164 -14.53 -16.01 -2.66
C GLN A 164 -13.69 -16.28 -1.40
N ALA A 165 -13.36 -15.25 -0.63
CA ALA A 165 -12.67 -15.39 0.65
C ALA A 165 -13.53 -16.12 1.69
N ASP A 166 -14.82 -15.78 1.80
CA ASP A 166 -15.77 -16.47 2.70
C ASP A 166 -15.92 -17.96 2.32
N ALA A 167 -16.03 -18.27 1.02
CA ALA A 167 -16.08 -19.64 0.53
C ALA A 167 -14.78 -20.44 0.80
N ARG A 168 -13.66 -19.75 0.98
CA ARG A 168 -12.35 -20.33 1.35
C ARG A 168 -12.08 -20.30 2.86
N ASN A 169 -13.06 -19.93 3.68
CA ASN A 169 -12.90 -19.73 5.13
C ASN A 169 -11.82 -18.70 5.51
N GLN A 170 -11.53 -17.75 4.63
CA GLN A 170 -10.59 -16.64 4.88
C GLN A 170 -11.35 -15.44 5.48
N ALA A 171 -11.93 -15.66 6.65
CA ALA A 171 -12.78 -14.70 7.36
C ALA A 171 -12.19 -13.28 7.46
N PRO A 172 -10.90 -13.11 7.86
CA PRO A 172 -10.34 -11.78 8.04
C PRO A 172 -10.32 -11.00 6.71
N ILE A 173 -10.01 -11.67 5.60
CA ILE A 173 -9.99 -11.05 4.26
C ILE A 173 -11.40 -10.68 3.84
N ALA A 174 -12.38 -11.58 4.01
CA ALA A 174 -13.77 -11.34 3.62
C ALA A 174 -14.36 -10.12 4.34
N VAL A 175 -14.17 -10.04 5.66
CA VAL A 175 -14.63 -8.92 6.48
C VAL A 175 -13.94 -7.62 6.05
N TRP A 176 -12.61 -7.64 5.91
CA TRP A 176 -11.81 -6.47 5.55
C TRP A 176 -12.22 -5.88 4.18
N LEU A 177 -12.51 -6.74 3.20
CA LEU A 177 -12.95 -6.34 1.87
C LEU A 177 -14.35 -5.71 1.91
N LEU A 178 -15.28 -6.32 2.64
CA LEU A 178 -16.64 -5.77 2.80
C LEU A 178 -16.62 -4.40 3.51
N GLU A 179 -15.76 -4.20 4.52
CA GLU A 179 -15.56 -2.89 5.14
C GLU A 179 -15.13 -1.83 4.12
N HIS A 180 -14.17 -2.15 3.25
CA HIS A 180 -13.73 -1.22 2.19
C HIS A 180 -14.81 -0.93 1.16
N ALA A 181 -15.65 -1.91 0.84
CA ALA A 181 -16.79 -1.70 -0.04
C ALA A 181 -17.83 -0.74 0.61
N VAL A 182 -18.13 -0.88 1.90
CA VAL A 182 -19.00 0.05 2.65
C VAL A 182 -18.39 1.45 2.71
N THR A 183 -17.11 1.57 3.06
CA THR A 183 -16.40 2.85 3.10
C THR A 183 -16.41 3.56 1.74
N SER A 184 -16.36 2.82 0.62
CA SER A 184 -16.46 3.41 -0.71
C SER A 184 -17.84 4.02 -0.98
N LEU A 185 -18.92 3.42 -0.48
CA LEU A 185 -20.28 3.96 -0.57
C LEU A 185 -20.45 5.19 0.31
N GLU A 186 -19.95 5.15 1.55
CA GLU A 186 -19.96 6.30 2.47
C GLU A 186 -19.29 7.53 1.84
N PHE A 187 -18.11 7.33 1.25
CA PHE A 187 -17.40 8.39 0.55
C PHE A 187 -18.19 8.94 -0.64
N GLN A 188 -18.83 8.05 -1.42
CA GLN A 188 -19.63 8.47 -2.57
C GLN A 188 -20.89 9.22 -2.14
N LEU A 189 -21.61 8.72 -1.14
CA LEU A 189 -22.83 9.33 -0.58
C LEU A 189 -22.60 10.70 0.06
N ALA A 190 -21.45 10.88 0.72
CA ALA A 190 -21.08 12.17 1.30
C ALA A 190 -20.91 13.29 0.24
N ARG A 191 -20.63 12.92 -1.02
CA ARG A 191 -20.41 13.85 -2.13
C ARG A 191 -21.63 13.93 -3.04
N GLU A 192 -22.29 12.81 -3.27
CA GLU A 192 -23.45 12.66 -4.13
C GLU A 192 -24.51 11.82 -3.41
N PRO A 193 -25.37 12.45 -2.60
CA PRO A 193 -26.46 11.76 -1.93
C PRO A 193 -27.42 11.16 -2.96
N ASP A 194 -27.68 9.87 -2.83
CA ASP A 194 -28.52 9.10 -3.76
C ASP A 194 -29.25 7.99 -2.97
N GLU A 195 -30.56 7.84 -3.18
CA GLU A 195 -31.33 6.82 -2.44
C GLU A 195 -30.97 5.39 -2.85
N GLY A 196 -30.62 5.17 -4.11
CA GLY A 196 -30.14 3.86 -4.57
C GLY A 196 -28.84 3.47 -3.87
N LEU A 197 -27.87 4.40 -3.78
CA LEU A 197 -26.62 4.19 -3.05
C LEU A 197 -26.84 4.01 -1.54
N ARG A 198 -27.83 4.67 -0.94
CA ARG A 198 -28.19 4.45 0.49
C ARG A 198 -28.76 3.05 0.72
N ASN A 199 -29.60 2.57 -0.18
CA ASN A 199 -30.12 1.20 -0.10
C ASN A 199 -28.98 0.18 -0.26
N GLU A 200 -28.11 0.38 -1.25
CA GLU A 200 -26.92 -0.46 -1.47
C GLU A 200 -26.01 -0.46 -0.22
N GLN A 201 -25.81 0.69 0.43
CA GLN A 201 -25.03 0.81 1.66
C GLN A 201 -25.65 0.00 2.80
N ARG A 202 -26.96 0.11 3.01
CA ARG A 202 -27.66 -0.64 4.07
C ARG A 202 -27.57 -2.15 3.84
N ASP A 203 -27.79 -2.60 2.62
CA ASP A 203 -27.74 -4.01 2.26
C ASP A 203 -26.32 -4.57 2.47
N LEU A 204 -25.30 -3.83 2.04
CA LEU A 204 -23.90 -4.21 2.21
C LEU A 204 -23.47 -4.20 3.68
N ALA A 205 -23.92 -3.21 4.47
CA ALA A 205 -23.67 -3.17 5.91
C ALA A 205 -24.33 -4.36 6.65
N GLY A 206 -25.55 -4.73 6.26
CA GLY A 206 -26.22 -5.94 6.76
C GLY A 206 -25.45 -7.20 6.44
N ARG A 207 -24.96 -7.33 5.21
CA ARG A 207 -24.09 -8.44 4.81
C ARG A 207 -22.79 -8.49 5.63
N LEU A 208 -22.14 -7.36 5.82
CA LEU A 208 -20.94 -7.26 6.66
C LEU A 208 -21.21 -7.72 8.09
N ALA A 209 -22.35 -7.33 8.67
CA ALA A 209 -22.74 -7.77 10.01
C ALA A 209 -22.96 -9.29 10.09
N ILE A 210 -23.61 -9.90 9.09
CA ILE A 210 -23.81 -11.35 9.01
C ILE A 210 -22.46 -12.08 8.94
N VAL A 211 -21.57 -11.65 8.04
CA VAL A 211 -20.25 -12.28 7.88
C VAL A 211 -19.44 -12.11 9.16
N LYS A 212 -19.40 -10.92 9.76
CA LYS A 212 -18.73 -10.71 11.05
C LYS A 212 -19.32 -11.59 12.16
N GLY A 213 -20.64 -11.69 12.26
CA GLY A 213 -21.33 -12.51 13.26
C GLY A 213 -21.00 -14.00 13.12
N LYS A 214 -21.08 -14.55 11.89
CA LYS A 214 -20.72 -15.94 11.56
C LYS A 214 -19.32 -16.31 12.09
N TYR A 215 -18.37 -15.38 12.04
CA TYR A 215 -16.99 -15.63 12.45
C TYR A 215 -16.70 -15.26 13.91
N GLN A 216 -17.45 -14.35 14.54
CA GLN A 216 -17.36 -14.11 15.98
C GLN A 216 -17.81 -15.31 16.82
N GLU A 217 -18.71 -16.13 16.30
CA GLU A 217 -19.16 -17.37 16.93
C GLU A 217 -18.16 -18.54 16.76
N ALA A 218 -17.19 -18.42 15.83
CA ALA A 218 -16.14 -19.42 15.64
C ALA A 218 -14.93 -19.09 16.55
N GLU A 219 -14.62 -19.98 17.50
CA GLU A 219 -13.51 -19.81 18.47
C GLU A 219 -12.16 -19.42 17.83
N SER A 220 -11.90 -19.86 16.59
CA SER A 220 -10.71 -19.58 15.79
C SER A 220 -10.48 -18.09 15.43
N PHE A 221 -11.54 -17.26 15.39
CA PHE A 221 -11.43 -15.87 14.93
C PHE A 221 -10.90 -14.93 16.02
N ARG A 222 -11.10 -15.23 17.31
CA ARG A 222 -10.55 -14.40 18.40
C ARG A 222 -9.02 -14.38 18.38
N ASP A 223 -8.41 -15.48 17.98
CA ASP A 223 -6.95 -15.59 17.83
C ASP A 223 -6.48 -14.92 16.53
N SER A 224 -7.18 -15.13 15.40
CA SER A 224 -6.83 -14.49 14.12
C SER A 224 -7.03 -12.96 14.10
N LEU A 225 -8.00 -12.42 14.84
CA LEU A 225 -8.19 -10.98 15.01
C LEU A 225 -7.10 -10.35 15.87
N ARG A 226 -6.70 -11.02 16.97
CA ARG A 226 -5.62 -10.56 17.84
C ARG A 226 -4.30 -10.50 17.07
N ASP A 227 -4.03 -11.50 16.25
CA ASP A 227 -2.82 -11.52 15.41
C ASP A 227 -2.88 -10.44 14.33
N ALA A 228 -4.03 -10.24 13.67
CA ALA A 228 -4.18 -9.19 12.66
C ALA A 228 -4.04 -7.76 13.25
N GLU A 229 -4.51 -7.55 14.47
CA GLU A 229 -4.37 -6.27 15.20
C GLU A 229 -2.93 -6.05 15.70
N GLN A 230 -2.25 -7.10 16.16
CA GLN A 230 -0.82 -7.06 16.48
C GLN A 230 0.05 -6.82 15.24
N GLN A 231 -0.27 -7.45 14.11
CA GLN A 231 0.40 -7.22 12.83
C GLN A 231 0.16 -5.78 12.35
N LYS A 232 -1.05 -5.25 12.50
CA LYS A 232 -1.34 -3.84 12.18
C LYS A 232 -0.53 -2.87 13.07
N ILE A 233 -0.39 -3.17 14.36
CA ILE A 233 0.45 -2.39 15.29
C ILE A 233 1.94 -2.48 14.90
N LEU A 234 2.41 -3.65 14.49
CA LEU A 234 3.79 -3.84 14.00
C LEU A 234 4.05 -3.04 12.71
N HIS A 235 3.15 -3.13 11.73
CA HIS A 235 3.24 -2.41 10.45
C HIS A 235 3.14 -0.88 10.61
N ASP A 236 2.25 -0.40 11.50
CA ASP A 236 2.18 1.02 11.85
C ASP A 236 3.44 1.45 12.63
N SER A 237 3.97 0.60 13.52
CA SER A 237 5.21 0.87 14.25
C SER A 237 6.46 0.89 13.36
N GLU A 238 6.53 0.07 12.31
CA GLU A 238 7.62 0.09 11.34
C GLU A 238 7.55 1.31 10.42
N ARG A 239 6.34 1.71 9.99
CA ARG A 239 6.13 2.98 9.28
C ARG A 239 6.50 4.18 10.13
N VAL A 240 6.16 4.17 11.42
CA VAL A 240 6.53 5.21 12.37
C VAL A 240 8.05 5.19 12.58
N LYS A 241 8.69 4.03 12.78
CA LYS A 241 10.15 3.90 12.91
C LYS A 241 10.90 4.37 11.67
N GLN A 242 10.45 4.02 10.46
CA GLN A 242 11.07 4.50 9.22
C GLN A 242 10.92 6.01 9.04
N ALA A 243 9.76 6.56 9.41
CA ALA A 243 9.55 8.01 9.45
C ALA A 243 10.41 8.67 10.54
N GLU A 244 10.64 7.97 11.66
CA GLU A 244 11.46 8.44 12.76
C GLU A 244 12.94 8.47 12.39
N GLU A 245 13.47 7.38 11.85
CA GLU A 245 14.85 7.26 11.35
C GLU A 245 15.14 8.28 10.25
N SER A 246 14.16 8.52 9.35
CA SER A 246 14.27 9.54 8.30
C SER A 246 14.36 10.95 8.88
N TYR A 247 13.65 11.24 9.96
CA TYR A 247 13.70 12.54 10.63
C TYR A 247 14.99 12.74 11.43
N GLU A 248 15.46 11.71 12.17
CA GLU A 248 16.73 11.80 12.89
C GLU A 248 17.90 12.05 11.93
N ALA A 249 17.89 11.42 10.74
CA ALA A 249 18.86 11.68 9.69
C ALA A 249 18.80 13.12 9.15
N LEU A 250 17.59 13.69 9.01
CA LEU A 250 17.40 15.09 8.59
C LEU A 250 17.89 16.08 9.65
N VAL A 251 17.60 15.83 10.94
CA VAL A 251 18.09 16.65 12.05
C VAL A 251 19.62 16.60 12.14
N ALA A 252 20.21 15.41 12.03
CA ALA A 252 21.66 15.23 12.07
C ALA A 252 22.36 15.97 10.92
N ALA A 253 21.81 15.90 9.69
CA ALA A 253 22.33 16.62 8.54
C ALA A 253 22.23 18.15 8.71
N ALA A 254 21.10 18.65 9.20
CA ALA A 254 20.89 20.07 9.46
C ALA A 254 21.80 20.60 10.57
N ARG A 255 22.01 19.83 11.64
CA ARG A 255 22.97 20.15 12.72
C ARG A 255 24.40 20.23 12.19
N LYS A 256 24.82 19.26 11.36
CA LYS A 256 26.15 19.27 10.73
C LYS A 256 26.34 20.52 9.85
N ALA A 257 25.35 20.84 9.02
CA ALA A 257 25.40 22.02 8.15
C ALA A 257 25.51 23.34 8.95
N LEU A 258 24.81 23.44 10.08
CA LEU A 258 24.89 24.58 10.99
C LEU A 258 26.24 24.63 11.72
N ALA A 259 26.77 23.50 12.17
CA ALA A 259 28.08 23.44 12.82
C ALA A 259 29.22 23.91 11.88
N GLU A 260 29.13 23.56 10.60
CA GLU A 260 30.09 24.01 9.58
C GLU A 260 29.98 25.50 9.26
N ASN A 261 28.80 26.11 9.43
CA ASN A 261 28.58 27.54 9.17
C ASN A 261 27.61 28.15 10.21
N PRO A 262 28.09 28.44 11.43
CA PRO A 262 27.22 28.77 12.57
C PRO A 262 26.48 30.10 12.48
N ASP A 263 26.96 31.01 11.62
CA ASP A 263 26.49 32.39 11.54
C ASP A 263 25.57 32.66 10.34
N VAL A 264 25.14 31.62 9.64
CA VAL A 264 24.24 31.74 8.49
C VAL A 264 22.78 31.59 8.97
N PRO A 265 21.96 32.65 8.98
CA PRO A 265 20.58 32.60 9.48
C PRO A 265 19.71 31.54 8.80
N GLN A 266 19.93 31.32 7.50
CA GLN A 266 19.20 30.31 6.72
C GLN A 266 19.42 28.88 7.24
N LYS A 267 20.59 28.58 7.81
CA LYS A 267 20.88 27.25 8.38
C LYS A 267 20.25 27.07 9.77
N ILE A 268 20.13 28.16 10.52
CA ILE A 268 19.41 28.21 11.79
C ILE A 268 17.91 27.97 11.54
N TYR A 269 17.32 28.67 10.56
CA TYR A 269 15.91 28.47 10.21
C TYR A 269 15.63 27.10 9.61
N ALA A 270 16.55 26.53 8.82
CA ALA A 270 16.40 25.18 8.28
C ALA A 270 16.38 24.11 9.38
N LEU A 271 17.21 24.24 10.42
CA LEU A 271 17.19 23.33 11.57
C LEU A 271 15.91 23.53 12.40
N VAL A 272 15.47 24.76 12.61
CA VAL A 272 14.22 25.09 13.32
C VAL A 272 13.01 24.49 12.61
N ASP A 273 12.90 24.66 11.28
CA ASP A 273 11.79 24.10 10.48
C ASP A 273 11.73 22.57 10.56
N ILE A 274 12.90 21.90 10.63
CA ILE A 274 12.93 20.45 10.79
C ILE A 274 12.51 20.08 12.23
N LEU A 275 13.04 20.75 13.25
CA LEU A 275 12.74 20.47 14.66
C LEU A 275 11.26 20.66 15.03
N THR A 276 10.56 21.59 14.38
CA THR A 276 9.14 21.87 14.69
C THR A 276 8.16 20.93 13.99
N ARG A 277 8.59 20.14 12.98
CA ARG A 277 7.70 19.22 12.22
C ARG A 277 7.03 18.14 13.05
N ARG A 278 7.63 17.73 14.17
CA ARG A 278 7.08 16.69 15.06
C ARG A 278 6.18 17.23 16.17
N GLU A 279 6.02 18.55 16.28
CA GLU A 279 5.20 19.22 17.31
C GLU A 279 5.47 18.68 18.73
N SER A 280 6.74 18.33 19.00
CA SER A 280 7.18 17.77 20.29
C SER A 280 7.76 18.88 21.17
N LYS A 281 7.38 18.89 22.45
CA LYS A 281 7.85 19.92 23.42
C LYS A 281 9.37 20.03 23.52
N GLU A 282 10.07 18.91 23.36
CA GLU A 282 11.54 18.85 23.44
C GLU A 282 12.19 19.50 22.21
N SER A 283 11.75 19.13 21.00
CA SER A 283 12.30 19.69 19.76
C SER A 283 11.92 21.17 19.58
N GLU A 284 10.71 21.57 20.02
CA GLU A 284 10.28 22.97 20.03
C GLU A 284 11.08 23.79 21.05
N GLY A 285 11.36 23.24 22.23
CA GLY A 285 12.23 23.87 23.21
C GLY A 285 13.64 24.12 22.69
N GLU A 286 14.20 23.15 21.95
CA GLU A 286 15.50 23.29 21.28
C GLU A 286 15.45 24.36 20.17
N ALA A 287 14.40 24.36 19.34
CA ALA A 287 14.22 25.36 18.30
C ALA A 287 14.13 26.79 18.86
N ILE A 288 13.38 26.97 19.96
CA ILE A 288 13.27 28.25 20.68
C ILE A 288 14.63 28.68 21.22
N ALA A 289 15.36 27.78 21.88
CA ALA A 289 16.70 28.08 22.41
C ALA A 289 17.69 28.47 21.29
N LEU A 290 17.61 27.80 20.13
CA LEU A 290 18.44 28.10 18.97
C LEU A 290 18.15 29.51 18.42
N LEU A 291 16.88 29.87 18.30
CA LEU A 291 16.44 31.21 17.86
C LEU A 291 16.83 32.30 18.86
N LEU A 292 16.67 32.06 20.16
CA LEU A 292 17.06 33.01 21.21
C LEU A 292 18.57 33.27 21.18
N LYS A 293 19.38 32.21 21.04
CA LYS A 293 20.84 32.33 20.94
C LYS A 293 21.27 33.08 19.67
N ALA A 294 20.58 32.84 18.55
CA ALA A 294 20.81 33.55 17.30
C ALA A 294 20.46 35.04 17.42
N TYR A 295 19.36 35.36 18.13
CA TYR A 295 18.91 36.71 18.40
C TYR A 295 19.88 37.47 19.31
N GLU A 296 20.37 36.85 20.38
CA GLU A 296 21.37 37.44 21.28
C GLU A 296 22.67 37.82 20.55
N LYS A 297 23.07 37.02 19.55
CA LYS A 297 24.29 37.23 18.76
C LYS A 297 24.12 38.25 17.63
N SER A 298 22.95 38.32 17.00
CA SER A 298 22.71 39.14 15.81
C SER A 298 21.95 40.45 16.06
N ARG A 299 21.20 40.56 17.17
CA ARG A 299 20.27 41.67 17.50
C ARG A 299 19.29 42.04 16.37
N ASN A 300 19.08 41.15 15.41
CA ASN A 300 18.14 41.35 14.30
C ASN A 300 16.88 40.52 14.54
N TYR A 301 15.73 41.13 14.24
CA TYR A 301 14.39 40.54 14.32
C TYR A 301 14.03 39.81 13.03
#